data_AF-A0A7S1ETS1-F1
#
_entry.id   AF-A0A7S1ETS1-F1
#
_cell.length_a   1.000
_cell.length_b   1.000
_cell.length_c   1.000
_cell.angle_alpha   90.00
_cell.angle_beta   90.00
_cell.angle_gamma   90.00
#
_symmetry.space_group_name_H-M   'P 1'
#
loop_
_entity.id
_entity.type
_entity.pdbx_description
1 polymer ?
#
loop_
_entity_poly.entity_id
_entity_poly.type
_entity_poly.pdbx_seq_one_letter_code
_entity_poly.pdbx_strand_id
1 'polypeptide(L)'
;MMSSCYKRILRTGIHDKFWSGGICGCQGKHGIHQNPRINKSSYKISSSALSDQMSSYESAFEISASRIRFGRGSTREVGMDVNELNVQKVLLISDKNLESLPSLTVVLDSLQKYNPFLTLSVYTNVNIEPTDTSMHDAIQHALNFQPDLYIAFGGGSVIDTAKVANLYASLPDSEFLDFVNAPIGKGDPVPSHKLRPMIALPTTAGTGSETTGTAIFDYAPLNAKTGISSRALKPTLAIIDPNNMDTLPFGVRVSSGMDVLCHALESYTARSYLHRKAPTSPMHRPAYQGANPMSDVWALETLRIMGKHFVESALSENVFSRDQIALASTYAGVGFGNAGVHLPHALSYAVSTSSVQLKDSVRTGYSHTGYDPNYPLVPHGVSVVLSAPAVVRQTAYTNVHRHAEILDALG
;
A
#
# COMPACT_ATOMS: atom_id res chain seq x y z
N MET A 1 -10.03 -44.48 5.80
CA MET A 1 -9.99 -44.24 4.34
C MET A 1 -9.23 -42.95 4.04
N MET A 2 -7.93 -42.94 4.34
CA MET A 2 -6.97 -41.89 3.96
C MET A 2 -5.72 -42.62 3.47
N SER A 3 -5.66 -42.92 2.17
CA SER A 3 -4.47 -43.43 1.47
C SER A 3 -4.84 -43.67 0.01
N SER A 4 -4.69 -42.66 -0.87
CA SER A 4 -4.64 -42.92 -2.32
C SER A 4 -4.11 -41.76 -3.19
N CYS A 5 -4.12 -40.50 -2.75
CA CYS A 5 -3.74 -39.39 -3.67
C CYS A 5 -2.28 -38.92 -3.62
N TYR A 6 -1.42 -39.46 -2.76
CA TYR A 6 -0.02 -38.99 -2.63
C TYR A 6 1.02 -39.75 -3.48
N LYS A 7 0.60 -40.57 -4.45
CA LYS A 7 1.51 -41.43 -5.25
C LYS A 7 1.43 -41.24 -6.77
N ARG A 8 1.25 -40.01 -7.26
CA ARG A 8 1.16 -39.76 -8.72
C ARG A 8 1.97 -38.61 -9.31
N ILE A 9 3.11 -38.23 -8.70
CA ILE A 9 4.05 -37.24 -9.30
C ILE A 9 5.53 -37.69 -9.14
N LEU A 10 5.85 -38.98 -9.36
CA LEU A 10 7.24 -39.46 -9.43
C LEU A 10 7.45 -40.58 -10.47
N ARG A 11 6.77 -40.50 -11.63
CA ARG A 11 7.00 -41.44 -12.74
C ARG A 11 6.89 -40.75 -14.10
N THR A 12 7.90 -39.97 -14.45
CA THR A 12 8.38 -39.81 -15.84
C THR A 12 9.83 -39.32 -15.77
N GLY A 13 10.77 -40.25 -15.70
CA GLY A 13 12.18 -39.95 -15.95
C GLY A 13 12.43 -39.91 -17.45
N ILE A 14 13.01 -38.82 -17.94
CA ILE A 14 13.74 -38.77 -19.21
C ILE A 14 15.01 -37.93 -18.98
N HIS A 15 16.11 -38.68 -18.82
CA HIS A 15 17.51 -38.44 -19.18
C HIS A 15 18.26 -37.15 -18.79
N ASP A 16 19.28 -37.42 -17.95
CA ASP A 16 20.59 -36.80 -17.87
C ASP A 16 21.23 -36.45 -19.23
N LYS A 17 21.81 -35.25 -19.30
CA LYS A 17 23.17 -35.00 -19.83
C LYS A 17 23.61 -33.59 -19.44
N PHE A 18 24.90 -33.47 -19.11
CA PHE A 18 25.62 -32.30 -18.59
C PHE A 18 25.49 -32.07 -17.09
N TRP A 19 26.39 -32.70 -16.32
CA TRP A 19 27.37 -32.02 -15.46
C TRP A 19 28.29 -33.10 -14.86
N SER A 20 29.37 -33.41 -15.56
CA SER A 20 30.47 -34.23 -15.06
C SER A 20 31.44 -33.35 -14.25
N GLY A 21 31.51 -33.57 -12.95
CA GLY A 21 32.43 -32.89 -12.04
C GLY A 21 33.02 -33.86 -11.01
N GLY A 22 34.12 -34.48 -11.41
CA GLY A 22 35.17 -35.19 -10.66
C GLY A 22 34.99 -35.54 -9.17
N ILE A 23 35.01 -36.84 -8.91
CA ILE A 23 35.35 -37.50 -7.64
C ILE A 23 36.87 -37.44 -7.43
N CYS A 24 37.34 -37.10 -6.23
CA CYS A 24 38.65 -37.51 -5.74
C CYS A 24 38.47 -38.27 -4.43
N GLY A 25 38.77 -39.57 -4.45
CA GLY A 25 38.77 -40.46 -3.30
C GLY A 25 40.18 -40.69 -2.77
N CYS A 26 40.28 -40.98 -1.47
CA CYS A 26 41.41 -41.69 -0.88
C CYS A 26 40.90 -42.60 0.25
N GLN A 27 41.13 -43.91 0.09
CA GLN A 27 41.00 -44.93 1.11
C GLN A 27 42.29 -45.01 1.96
N GLY A 28 42.12 -45.29 3.26
CA GLY A 28 42.99 -46.19 4.02
C GLY A 28 44.17 -45.59 4.79
N LYS A 29 44.09 -45.64 6.13
CA LYS A 29 45.04 -46.39 6.99
C LYS A 29 44.58 -46.36 8.46
N HIS A 30 44.51 -47.55 9.05
CA HIS A 30 44.40 -47.75 10.50
C HIS A 30 45.68 -47.25 11.19
N GLY A 31 45.51 -46.40 12.19
CA GLY A 31 46.56 -46.00 13.12
C GLY A 31 45.93 -45.56 14.43
N ILE A 32 46.08 -46.37 15.47
CA ILE A 32 45.74 -46.00 16.84
C ILE A 32 46.75 -44.92 17.25
N HIS A 33 46.31 -43.67 17.34
CA HIS A 33 47.08 -42.60 17.98
C HIS A 33 46.21 -41.83 18.97
N GLN A 34 46.81 -41.60 20.11
CA GLN A 34 46.23 -41.12 21.35
C GLN A 34 45.59 -39.74 21.19
N ASN A 35 44.49 -39.57 21.93
CA ASN A 35 43.67 -38.38 22.06
C ASN A 35 44.51 -37.11 22.33
N PRO A 36 44.60 -36.13 21.40
CA PRO A 36 45.14 -34.83 21.75
C PRO A 36 44.07 -34.07 22.53
N ARG A 37 44.40 -33.72 23.77
CA ARG A 37 43.59 -32.85 24.64
C ARG A 37 43.07 -31.66 23.82
N ILE A 38 41.76 -31.61 23.60
CA ILE A 38 41.09 -30.43 23.07
C ILE A 38 41.30 -29.33 24.11
N ASN A 39 42.18 -28.40 23.77
CA ASN A 39 42.38 -27.19 24.55
C ASN A 39 41.06 -26.41 24.48
N LYS A 40 40.31 -26.39 25.59
CA LYS A 40 39.14 -25.51 25.76
C LYS A 40 39.64 -24.06 25.85
N SER A 41 40.19 -23.52 24.77
CA SER A 41 40.33 -22.07 24.63
C SER A 41 38.94 -21.53 24.31
N SER A 42 38.29 -21.10 25.37
CA SER A 42 37.08 -20.30 25.37
C SER A 42 37.12 -19.21 24.30
N TYR A 43 36.38 -19.41 23.20
CA TYR A 43 35.80 -18.31 22.45
C TYR A 43 34.70 -17.73 23.33
N LYS A 44 35.09 -16.91 24.31
CA LYS A 44 34.18 -15.95 24.94
C LYS A 44 33.88 -14.89 23.87
N ILE A 45 32.84 -15.11 23.08
CA ILE A 45 32.13 -13.97 22.51
C ILE A 45 31.62 -13.20 23.72
N SER A 46 32.15 -12.01 23.97
CA SER A 46 31.71 -11.22 25.11
C SER A 46 30.21 -10.96 24.97
N SER A 47 29.47 -11.03 26.07
CA SER A 47 28.06 -10.64 26.10
C SER A 47 27.85 -9.21 25.58
N SER A 48 28.89 -8.37 25.63
CA SER A 48 28.90 -7.02 25.05
C SER A 48 28.88 -7.01 23.52
N ALA A 49 29.56 -7.93 22.84
CA ALA A 49 29.55 -7.98 21.38
C ALA A 49 28.22 -8.51 20.83
N LEU A 50 27.54 -9.40 21.58
CA LEU A 50 26.17 -9.82 21.28
C LEU A 50 25.16 -8.72 21.63
N SER A 51 25.35 -7.95 22.71
CA SER A 51 24.48 -6.80 23.02
C SER A 51 24.63 -5.65 22.02
N ASP A 52 25.85 -5.39 21.54
CA ASP A 52 26.11 -4.35 20.52
C ASP A 52 25.58 -4.74 19.13
N GLN A 53 25.54 -6.04 18.80
CA GLN A 53 24.84 -6.49 17.58
C GLN A 53 23.31 -6.42 17.75
N MET A 54 22.77 -6.76 18.92
CA MET A 54 21.34 -6.60 19.20
C MET A 54 20.89 -5.14 19.26
N SER A 55 21.77 -4.20 19.61
CA SER A 55 21.46 -2.76 19.58
C SER A 55 21.43 -2.15 18.17
N SER A 56 21.87 -2.90 17.15
CA SER A 56 21.88 -2.40 15.76
C SER A 56 20.55 -2.59 15.04
N TYR A 57 19.69 -3.48 15.55
CA TYR A 57 18.39 -3.81 14.98
C TYR A 57 17.24 -3.21 15.80
N GLU A 58 16.13 -2.97 15.13
CA GLU A 58 14.93 -2.39 15.70
C GLU A 58 14.32 -3.35 16.74
N SER A 59 13.83 -2.77 17.85
CA SER A 59 13.19 -3.49 18.96
C SER A 59 11.76 -3.04 19.19
N ALA A 60 11.33 -1.94 18.54
CA ALA A 60 9.99 -1.39 18.67
C ALA A 60 9.37 -1.12 17.29
N PHE A 61 8.05 -1.19 17.22
CA PHE A 61 7.28 -0.71 16.07
C PHE A 61 6.19 0.24 16.57
N GLU A 62 5.72 1.10 15.68
CA GLU A 62 4.72 2.11 15.96
C GLU A 62 3.52 1.94 15.02
N ILE A 63 2.33 1.76 15.58
CA ILE A 63 1.09 1.75 14.80
C ILE A 63 0.51 3.16 14.77
N SER A 64 0.29 3.65 13.56
CA SER A 64 -0.37 4.91 13.30
C SER A 64 -1.46 4.66 12.26
N ALA A 65 -2.67 5.13 12.54
CA ALA A 65 -3.81 5.03 11.65
C ALA A 65 -4.66 6.31 11.76
N SER A 66 -5.35 6.65 10.68
CA SER A 66 -6.37 7.71 10.68
C SER A 66 -7.50 7.35 11.68
N ARG A 67 -8.23 8.34 12.18
CA ARG A 67 -9.55 8.05 12.76
C ARG A 67 -10.43 7.49 11.64
N ILE A 68 -11.09 6.37 11.88
CA ILE A 68 -11.91 5.69 10.87
C ILE A 68 -13.37 5.74 11.29
N ARG A 69 -14.23 6.19 10.39
CA ARG A 69 -15.69 6.01 10.45
C ARG A 69 -16.08 5.11 9.29
N PHE A 70 -16.70 3.98 9.57
CA PHE A 70 -17.17 3.04 8.56
C PHE A 70 -18.68 2.89 8.66
N GLY A 71 -19.38 2.95 7.53
CA GLY A 71 -20.80 2.62 7.48
C GLY A 71 -21.52 3.30 6.33
N ARG A 72 -22.55 2.64 5.81
CA ARG A 72 -23.38 3.18 4.73
C ARG A 72 -24.09 4.45 5.17
N GLY A 73 -23.88 5.53 4.43
CA GLY A 73 -24.49 6.83 4.64
C GLY A 73 -23.70 7.76 5.55
N SER A 74 -22.53 7.31 6.05
CA SER A 74 -21.65 8.12 6.89
C SER A 74 -21.10 9.36 6.19
N THR A 75 -21.10 9.41 4.86
CA THR A 75 -20.74 10.61 4.07
C THR A 75 -21.59 11.83 4.44
N ARG A 76 -22.85 11.63 4.83
CA ARG A 76 -23.77 12.72 5.23
C ARG A 76 -23.31 13.49 6.47
N GLU A 77 -22.38 12.92 7.23
CA GLU A 77 -21.85 13.50 8.46
C GLU A 77 -20.68 14.45 8.22
N VAL A 78 -20.09 14.48 7.02
CA VAL A 78 -18.88 15.26 6.73
C VAL A 78 -19.06 16.75 7.05
N GLY A 79 -20.21 17.35 6.73
CA GLY A 79 -20.49 18.74 7.05
C GLY A 79 -20.54 19.03 8.55
N MET A 80 -20.92 18.05 9.37
CA MET A 80 -20.86 18.17 10.84
C MET A 80 -19.41 18.16 11.31
N ASP A 81 -18.57 17.26 10.80
CA ASP A 81 -17.14 17.22 11.12
C ASP A 81 -16.45 18.54 10.72
N VAL A 82 -16.74 19.08 9.52
CA VAL A 82 -16.21 20.37 9.07
C VAL A 82 -16.64 21.51 10.00
N ASN A 83 -17.92 21.52 10.40
CA ASN A 83 -18.44 22.55 11.29
C ASN A 83 -17.80 22.48 12.69
N GLU A 84 -17.56 21.28 13.23
CA GLU A 84 -16.87 21.11 14.52
C GLU A 84 -15.41 21.60 14.50
N LEU A 85 -14.73 21.48 13.36
CA LEU A 85 -13.35 21.96 13.19
C LEU A 85 -13.25 23.50 13.14
N ASN A 86 -14.38 24.23 13.06
CA ASN A 86 -14.45 25.69 12.99
C ASN A 86 -13.58 26.30 11.86
N VAL A 87 -13.49 25.61 10.73
CA VAL A 87 -12.75 26.06 9.54
C VAL A 87 -13.63 26.91 8.63
N GLN A 88 -13.00 27.79 7.84
CA GLN A 88 -13.70 28.70 6.93
C GLN A 88 -13.44 28.38 5.46
N LYS A 89 -12.24 27.90 5.13
CA LYS A 89 -11.82 27.62 3.75
C LYS A 89 -11.56 26.13 3.57
N VAL A 90 -12.39 25.48 2.76
CA VAL A 90 -12.25 24.05 2.45
C VAL A 90 -11.86 23.88 1.00
N LEU A 91 -10.81 23.10 0.76
CA LEU A 91 -10.45 22.62 -0.56
C LEU A 91 -10.93 21.17 -0.71
N LEU A 92 -11.94 20.97 -1.55
CA LEU A 92 -12.43 19.67 -1.96
C LEU A 92 -11.69 19.22 -3.23
N ILE A 93 -10.97 18.11 -3.14
CA ILE A 93 -10.22 17.50 -4.23
C ILE A 93 -10.97 16.24 -4.65
N SER A 94 -11.23 16.12 -5.95
CA SER A 94 -11.95 15.00 -6.57
C SER A 94 -11.37 14.74 -7.97
N ASP A 95 -11.87 13.75 -8.69
CA ASP A 95 -11.63 13.59 -10.12
C ASP A 95 -12.88 13.94 -10.94
N LYS A 96 -12.67 14.21 -12.24
CA LYS A 96 -13.71 14.64 -13.17
C LYS A 96 -14.83 13.62 -13.38
N ASN A 97 -14.56 12.32 -13.23
CA ASN A 97 -15.60 11.29 -13.40
C ASN A 97 -16.61 11.32 -12.24
N LEU A 98 -16.18 11.80 -11.07
CA LEU A 98 -17.01 11.89 -9.87
C LEU A 98 -17.89 13.14 -9.83
N GLU A 99 -17.60 14.17 -10.63
CA GLU A 99 -18.36 15.44 -10.66
C GLU A 99 -19.86 15.24 -10.86
N SER A 100 -20.20 14.24 -11.68
CA SER A 100 -21.59 13.92 -12.05
C SER A 100 -22.25 12.89 -11.14
N LEU A 101 -21.53 12.32 -10.18
CA LEU A 101 -22.06 11.25 -9.34
C LEU A 101 -22.88 11.80 -8.17
N PRO A 102 -24.03 11.17 -7.84
CA PRO A 102 -24.84 11.57 -6.68
C PRO A 102 -24.07 11.57 -5.36
N SER A 103 -23.04 10.73 -5.23
CA SER A 103 -22.22 10.63 -4.04
C SER A 103 -21.42 11.91 -3.75
N LEU A 104 -20.96 12.63 -4.77
CA LEU A 104 -20.33 13.95 -4.59
C LEU A 104 -21.37 14.99 -4.14
N THR A 105 -22.59 14.95 -4.70
CA THR A 105 -23.69 15.82 -4.27
C THR A 105 -23.98 15.66 -2.77
N VAL A 106 -23.93 14.44 -2.24
CA VAL A 106 -24.11 14.21 -0.78
C VAL A 106 -23.05 14.95 0.05
N VAL A 107 -21.80 15.01 -0.41
CA VAL A 107 -20.74 15.78 0.26
C VAL A 107 -21.06 17.26 0.22
N LEU A 108 -21.36 17.81 -0.96
CA LEU A 108 -21.66 19.23 -1.15
C LEU A 108 -22.89 19.67 -0.35
N ASP A 109 -23.96 18.89 -0.39
CA ASP A 109 -25.20 19.15 0.36
C ASP A 109 -24.96 19.12 1.88
N SER A 110 -24.13 18.16 2.35
CA SER A 110 -23.76 18.08 3.77
C SER A 110 -22.98 19.33 4.20
N LEU A 111 -21.97 19.75 3.43
CA LEU A 111 -21.20 20.96 3.71
C LEU A 111 -22.10 22.20 3.75
N GLN A 112 -22.94 22.40 2.73
CA GLN A 112 -23.84 23.55 2.62
C GLN A 112 -24.87 23.59 3.76
N LYS A 113 -25.39 22.41 4.16
CA LYS A 113 -26.39 22.30 5.22
C LYS A 113 -25.85 22.75 6.58
N TYR A 114 -24.62 22.38 6.92
CA TYR A 114 -24.06 22.63 8.25
C TYR A 114 -23.24 23.92 8.32
N ASN A 115 -22.65 24.37 7.22
CA ASN A 115 -21.97 25.65 7.15
C ASN A 115 -22.26 26.36 5.80
N PRO A 116 -23.38 27.09 5.68
CA PRO A 116 -23.76 27.76 4.44
C PRO A 116 -22.86 28.94 4.06
N PHE A 117 -21.97 29.38 4.95
CA PHE A 117 -21.01 30.46 4.73
C PHE A 117 -19.60 29.94 4.43
N LEU A 118 -19.43 28.63 4.29
CA LEU A 118 -18.17 27.99 3.98
C LEU A 118 -17.63 28.48 2.63
N THR A 119 -16.38 28.96 2.62
CA THR A 119 -15.69 29.22 1.36
C THR A 119 -15.17 27.88 0.83
N LEU A 120 -15.87 27.32 -0.14
CA LEU A 120 -15.51 26.05 -0.77
C LEU A 120 -14.82 26.29 -2.11
N SER A 121 -13.64 25.70 -2.28
CA SER A 121 -12.99 25.54 -3.59
C SER A 121 -13.00 24.08 -3.97
N VAL A 122 -13.35 23.78 -5.23
CA VAL A 122 -13.37 22.42 -5.77
C VAL A 122 -12.30 22.30 -6.84
N TYR A 123 -11.43 21.30 -6.71
CA TYR A 123 -10.41 20.94 -7.68
C TYR A 123 -10.65 19.51 -8.18
N THR A 124 -10.89 19.37 -9.48
CA THR A 124 -11.28 18.08 -10.10
C THR A 124 -10.30 17.60 -11.18
N ASN A 125 -9.23 18.34 -11.42
CA ASN A 125 -8.22 18.05 -12.44
C ASN A 125 -7.19 17.00 -11.98
N VAL A 126 -7.65 15.97 -11.26
CA VAL A 126 -6.80 14.87 -10.80
C VAL A 126 -6.67 13.81 -11.90
N ASN A 127 -5.44 13.40 -12.16
CA ASN A 127 -5.15 12.30 -13.08
C ASN A 127 -5.17 10.94 -12.36
N ILE A 128 -5.69 9.90 -13.02
CA ILE A 128 -5.41 8.51 -12.66
C ILE A 128 -3.93 8.27 -12.90
N GLU A 129 -3.24 7.60 -11.96
CA GLU A 129 -1.77 7.53 -11.94
C GLU A 129 -1.15 8.94 -12.01
N PRO A 130 -1.26 9.73 -10.93
CA PRO A 130 -0.88 11.13 -10.95
C PRO A 130 0.62 11.28 -11.25
N THR A 131 0.98 12.33 -11.98
CA THR A 131 2.36 12.68 -12.30
C THR A 131 2.83 13.85 -11.44
N ASP A 132 4.14 14.07 -11.37
CA ASP A 132 4.74 15.26 -10.76
C ASP A 132 4.13 16.57 -11.31
N THR A 133 3.89 16.66 -12.62
CA THR A 133 3.20 17.82 -13.22
C THR A 133 1.78 18.01 -12.69
N SER A 134 0.99 16.93 -12.60
CA SER A 134 -0.39 17.03 -12.06
C SER A 134 -0.40 17.37 -10.57
N MET A 135 0.60 16.89 -9.83
CA MET A 135 0.79 17.23 -8.43
C MET A 135 1.11 18.72 -8.26
N HIS A 136 2.00 19.27 -9.09
CA HIS A 136 2.30 20.70 -9.09
C HIS A 136 1.07 21.57 -9.35
N ASP A 137 0.19 21.18 -10.27
CA ASP A 137 -1.07 21.89 -10.54
C ASP A 137 -1.96 21.96 -9.29
N ALA A 138 -2.17 20.84 -8.61
CA ALA A 138 -2.94 20.78 -7.36
C ALA A 138 -2.28 21.58 -6.22
N ILE A 139 -0.93 21.55 -6.13
CA ILE A 139 -0.16 22.36 -5.16
C ILE A 139 -0.40 23.85 -5.42
N GLN A 140 -0.31 24.31 -6.67
CA GLN A 140 -0.52 25.72 -7.02
C GLN A 140 -1.94 26.17 -6.69
N HIS A 141 -2.94 25.34 -6.99
CA HIS A 141 -4.32 25.61 -6.60
C HIS A 141 -4.46 25.79 -5.09
N ALA A 142 -3.86 24.89 -4.31
CA ALA A 142 -3.88 24.96 -2.86
C ALA A 142 -3.12 26.16 -2.29
N LEU A 143 -1.97 26.53 -2.86
CA LEU A 143 -1.19 27.72 -2.47
C LEU A 143 -1.97 29.02 -2.69
N ASN A 144 -2.65 29.13 -3.83
CA ASN A 144 -3.47 30.30 -4.15
C ASN A 144 -4.72 30.37 -3.27
N PHE A 145 -5.35 29.22 -3.03
CA PHE A 145 -6.57 29.17 -2.25
C PHE A 145 -6.34 29.25 -0.75
N GLN A 146 -5.21 28.77 -0.21
CA GLN A 146 -4.87 28.72 1.22
C GLN A 146 -6.00 28.10 2.06
N PRO A 147 -6.29 26.80 1.90
CA PRO A 147 -7.32 26.11 2.68
C PRO A 147 -6.92 25.90 4.14
N ASP A 148 -7.93 25.89 5.00
CA ASP A 148 -7.81 25.49 6.41
C ASP A 148 -8.00 23.97 6.58
N LEU A 149 -8.71 23.34 5.64
CA LEU A 149 -9.05 21.92 5.62
C LEU A 149 -9.07 21.39 4.18
N TYR A 150 -8.56 20.18 4.01
CA TYR A 150 -8.66 19.41 2.78
C TYR A 150 -9.74 18.33 2.90
N ILE A 151 -10.55 18.17 1.87
CA ILE A 151 -11.44 17.01 1.71
C ILE A 151 -11.01 16.29 0.43
N ALA A 152 -10.67 15.02 0.53
CA ALA A 152 -10.39 14.18 -0.63
C ALA A 152 -11.57 13.24 -0.86
N PHE A 153 -12.29 13.41 -1.96
CA PHE A 153 -13.40 12.54 -2.36
C PHE A 153 -13.03 11.81 -3.65
N GLY A 154 -12.60 10.56 -3.54
CA GLY A 154 -12.17 9.80 -4.72
C GLY A 154 -11.36 8.55 -4.41
N GLY A 155 -10.73 7.98 -5.43
CA GLY A 155 -9.81 6.86 -5.28
C GLY A 155 -8.42 7.29 -4.77
N GLY A 156 -7.47 6.35 -4.75
CA GLY A 156 -6.10 6.61 -4.27
C GLY A 156 -5.41 7.81 -4.93
N SER A 157 -5.58 8.00 -6.25
CA SER A 157 -5.02 9.16 -6.96
C SER A 157 -5.49 10.50 -6.38
N VAL A 158 -6.76 10.63 -6.04
CA VAL A 158 -7.35 11.85 -5.45
C VAL A 158 -6.79 12.07 -4.05
N ILE A 159 -6.78 11.02 -3.24
CA ILE A 159 -6.30 11.10 -1.85
C ILE A 159 -4.81 11.45 -1.81
N ASP A 160 -4.00 10.82 -2.66
CA ASP A 160 -2.56 11.07 -2.76
C ASP A 160 -2.28 12.50 -3.27
N THR A 161 -3.06 12.97 -4.25
CA THR A 161 -2.98 14.36 -4.72
C THR A 161 -3.31 15.35 -3.61
N ALA A 162 -4.33 15.07 -2.79
CA ALA A 162 -4.68 15.91 -1.66
C ALA A 162 -3.59 15.93 -0.57
N LYS A 163 -2.94 14.80 -0.30
CA LYS A 163 -1.79 14.72 0.63
C LYS A 163 -0.65 15.61 0.17
N VAL A 164 -0.30 15.53 -1.12
CA VAL A 164 0.80 16.31 -1.72
C VAL A 164 0.45 17.80 -1.77
N ALA A 165 -0.77 18.15 -2.18
CA ALA A 165 -1.24 19.54 -2.18
C ALA A 165 -1.20 20.15 -0.76
N ASN A 166 -1.62 19.40 0.26
CA ASN A 166 -1.53 19.83 1.66
C ASN A 166 -0.08 20.00 2.12
N LEU A 167 0.80 19.05 1.78
CA LEU A 167 2.21 19.09 2.15
C LEU A 167 2.92 20.35 1.67
N TYR A 168 2.90 20.59 0.36
CA TYR A 168 3.66 21.70 -0.22
C TYR A 168 2.96 23.05 -0.08
N ALA A 169 1.62 23.10 0.03
CA ALA A 169 0.94 24.35 0.37
C ALA A 169 1.19 24.78 1.83
N SER A 170 1.43 23.81 2.72
CA SER A 170 1.81 24.08 4.12
C SER A 170 3.30 24.40 4.28
N LEU A 171 4.11 24.13 3.27
CA LEU A 171 5.58 24.27 3.26
C LEU A 171 6.05 24.93 1.95
N PRO A 172 5.66 26.19 1.68
CA PRO A 172 5.91 26.83 0.38
C PRO A 172 7.40 27.02 0.04
N ASP A 173 8.28 27.01 1.06
CA ASP A 173 9.72 27.18 0.89
C ASP A 173 10.46 25.85 0.63
N SER A 174 9.76 24.71 0.59
CA SER A 174 10.36 23.39 0.33
C SER A 174 10.39 23.07 -1.16
N GLU A 175 11.45 22.41 -1.60
CA GLU A 175 11.57 21.91 -2.97
C GLU A 175 10.76 20.62 -3.13
N PHE A 176 10.22 20.38 -4.33
CA PHE A 176 9.37 19.20 -4.58
C PHE A 176 10.08 17.89 -4.23
N LEU A 177 11.39 17.77 -4.43
CA LEU A 177 12.14 16.54 -4.14
C LEU A 177 12.61 16.39 -2.68
N ASP A 178 12.34 17.35 -1.79
CA ASP A 178 12.79 17.29 -0.39
C ASP A 178 12.18 16.08 0.34
N PHE A 179 10.86 15.90 0.24
CA PHE A 179 10.15 14.83 0.94
C PHE A 179 10.01 13.54 0.11
N VAL A 180 10.31 13.59 -1.19
CA VAL A 180 10.24 12.42 -2.08
C VAL A 180 11.24 11.38 -1.62
N ASN A 181 10.80 10.12 -1.59
CA ASN A 181 11.60 9.00 -1.09
C ASN A 181 12.94 8.88 -1.83
N ALA A 182 14.01 8.62 -1.08
CA ALA A 182 15.29 8.23 -1.63
C ALA A 182 15.17 6.90 -2.41
N PRO A 183 15.92 6.71 -3.52
CA PRO A 183 17.02 7.54 -3.98
C PRO A 183 16.64 8.68 -4.96
N ILE A 184 15.34 8.87 -5.26
CA ILE A 184 14.90 9.89 -6.24
C ILE A 184 14.90 11.28 -5.60
N GLY A 185 14.33 11.41 -4.39
CA GLY A 185 14.39 12.63 -3.59
C GLY A 185 15.30 12.49 -2.37
N LYS A 186 15.20 13.45 -1.45
CA LYS A 186 16.01 13.47 -0.21
C LYS A 186 15.42 12.60 0.90
N GLY A 187 14.10 12.39 0.89
CA GLY A 187 13.39 11.62 1.90
C GLY A 187 13.40 12.30 3.28
N ASP A 188 13.39 13.63 3.29
CA ASP A 188 13.47 14.41 4.52
C ASP A 188 12.23 14.18 5.42
N PRO A 189 12.37 14.22 6.75
CA PRO A 189 11.22 14.09 7.65
C PRO A 189 10.20 15.23 7.46
N VAL A 190 8.92 14.87 7.36
CA VAL A 190 7.83 15.86 7.22
C VAL A 190 7.44 16.44 8.60
N PRO A 191 7.43 17.77 8.79
CA PRO A 191 7.01 18.41 10.03
C PRO A 191 5.48 18.39 10.20
N SER A 192 4.95 17.36 10.85
CA SER A 192 3.49 17.11 10.96
C SER A 192 2.66 18.28 11.48
N HIS A 193 3.19 19.05 12.43
CA HIS A 193 2.49 20.19 13.06
C HIS A 193 2.21 21.36 12.09
N LYS A 194 2.81 21.37 10.89
CA LYS A 194 2.57 22.40 9.88
C LYS A 194 1.43 22.06 8.92
N LEU A 195 1.07 20.78 8.79
CA LEU A 195 0.04 20.33 7.86
C LEU A 195 -1.37 20.71 8.34
N ARG A 196 -2.25 20.97 7.38
CA ARG A 196 -3.69 21.16 7.64
C ARG A 196 -4.38 19.81 7.87
N PRO A 197 -5.49 19.76 8.61
CA PRO A 197 -6.30 18.55 8.69
C PRO A 197 -6.77 18.12 7.30
N MET A 198 -7.02 16.82 7.15
CA MET A 198 -7.57 16.24 5.93
C MET A 198 -8.63 15.19 6.24
N ILE A 199 -9.79 15.27 5.59
CA ILE A 199 -10.83 14.24 5.61
C ILE A 199 -10.80 13.49 4.28
N ALA A 200 -10.67 12.16 4.33
CA ALA A 200 -10.69 11.31 3.14
C ALA A 200 -12.01 10.52 3.08
N LEU A 201 -12.65 10.53 1.90
CA LEU A 201 -13.86 9.79 1.57
C LEU A 201 -13.55 8.92 0.34
N PRO A 202 -13.07 7.68 0.53
CA PRO A 202 -12.71 6.82 -0.59
C PRO A 202 -13.94 6.46 -1.44
N THR A 203 -13.76 6.47 -2.76
CA THR A 203 -14.75 5.97 -3.74
C THR A 203 -14.33 4.63 -4.33
N THR A 204 -13.19 4.07 -3.92
CA THR A 204 -12.68 2.75 -4.30
C THR A 204 -12.35 1.91 -3.07
N ALA A 205 -12.55 0.59 -3.16
CA ALA A 205 -12.10 -0.38 -2.16
C ALA A 205 -10.82 -1.09 -2.68
N GLY A 206 -9.66 -0.45 -2.50
CA GLY A 206 -8.38 -0.96 -2.99
C GLY A 206 -7.18 -0.44 -2.21
N THR A 207 -6.82 0.80 -2.52
CA THR A 207 -5.52 1.38 -2.14
C THR A 207 -5.30 1.53 -0.63
N GLY A 208 -6.38 1.64 0.15
CA GLY A 208 -6.31 1.98 1.59
C GLY A 208 -5.67 3.35 1.87
N SER A 209 -5.48 4.20 0.85
CA SER A 209 -4.78 5.49 0.95
C SER A 209 -5.37 6.40 2.03
N GLU A 210 -6.66 6.29 2.31
CA GLU A 210 -7.36 6.98 3.39
C GLU A 210 -6.84 6.65 4.80
N THR A 211 -6.08 5.56 4.94
CA THR A 211 -5.48 5.11 6.21
C THR A 211 -3.95 5.15 6.24
N THR A 212 -3.30 5.44 5.10
CA THR A 212 -1.84 5.42 4.98
C THR A 212 -1.24 6.82 4.89
N GLY A 213 0.04 6.92 5.28
CA GLY A 213 0.84 8.14 5.18
C GLY A 213 1.65 8.23 3.89
N THR A 214 1.25 7.48 2.85
CA THR A 214 1.98 7.43 1.59
C THR A 214 1.20 8.16 0.51
N ALA A 215 1.90 8.89 -0.35
CA ALA A 215 1.37 9.45 -1.57
C ALA A 215 2.25 9.00 -2.74
N ILE A 216 1.68 8.33 -3.74
CA ILE A 216 2.37 7.75 -4.88
C ILE A 216 2.10 8.56 -6.14
N PHE A 217 3.12 8.74 -6.97
CA PHE A 217 3.02 9.41 -8.27
C PHE A 217 4.11 8.92 -9.24
N ASP A 218 3.87 9.09 -10.54
CA ASP A 218 4.87 8.91 -11.59
C ASP A 218 5.75 10.17 -11.69
N TYR A 219 7.05 10.00 -11.52
CA TYR A 219 8.02 11.07 -11.73
C TYR A 219 8.48 11.05 -13.19
N ALA A 220 7.87 11.92 -14.01
CA ALA A 220 8.07 11.93 -15.46
C ALA A 220 9.55 12.08 -15.88
N PRO A 221 10.39 12.91 -15.24
CA PRO A 221 11.80 13.06 -15.64
C PRO A 221 12.63 11.78 -15.61
N LEU A 222 12.27 10.81 -14.75
CA LEU A 222 12.97 9.52 -14.65
C LEU A 222 12.16 8.34 -15.17
N ASN A 223 10.92 8.57 -15.64
CA ASN A 223 9.97 7.49 -15.97
C ASN A 223 9.89 6.44 -14.85
N ALA A 224 9.77 6.92 -13.61
CA ALA A 224 9.78 6.06 -12.43
C ALA A 224 8.62 6.42 -11.50
N LYS A 225 7.89 5.40 -11.06
CA LYS A 225 6.91 5.55 -9.99
C LYS A 225 7.63 5.65 -8.65
N THR A 226 7.30 6.68 -7.90
CA THR A 226 7.87 6.98 -6.57
C THR A 226 6.78 7.52 -5.65
N GLY A 227 7.18 8.01 -4.49
CA GLY A 227 6.24 8.67 -3.60
C GLY A 227 6.89 9.36 -2.42
N ILE A 228 6.04 9.84 -1.54
CA ILE A 228 6.38 10.41 -0.23
C ILE A 228 5.79 9.50 0.82
N SER A 229 6.58 9.09 1.81
CA SER A 229 6.13 8.23 2.89
C SER A 229 6.36 8.87 4.25
N SER A 230 5.29 9.41 4.84
CA SER A 230 5.33 9.99 6.18
C SER A 230 4.01 9.81 6.92
N ARG A 231 4.06 9.40 8.19
CA ARG A 231 2.87 9.32 9.05
C ARG A 231 2.10 10.64 9.12
N ALA A 232 2.79 11.76 8.92
CA ALA A 232 2.21 13.10 8.88
C ALA A 232 1.17 13.28 7.76
N LEU A 233 1.28 12.53 6.66
CA LEU A 233 0.36 12.61 5.52
C LEU A 233 -0.93 11.81 5.72
N LYS A 234 -1.10 11.11 6.85
CA LYS A 234 -2.35 10.39 7.10
C LYS A 234 -3.52 11.37 7.19
N PRO A 235 -4.67 11.08 6.55
CA PRO A 235 -5.89 11.83 6.82
C PRO A 235 -6.19 11.85 8.32
N THR A 236 -6.68 12.97 8.82
CA THR A 236 -7.13 13.10 10.21
C THR A 236 -8.38 12.24 10.44
N LEU A 237 -9.24 12.13 9.43
CA LEU A 237 -10.42 11.29 9.41
C LEU A 237 -10.57 10.60 8.05
N ALA A 238 -10.85 9.30 8.07
CA ALA A 238 -11.30 8.54 6.93
C ALA A 238 -12.78 8.15 7.13
N ILE A 239 -13.66 8.57 6.22
CA ILE A 239 -15.09 8.23 6.20
C ILE A 239 -15.32 7.21 5.09
N ILE A 240 -15.34 5.93 5.45
CA ILE A 240 -15.55 4.82 4.53
C ILE A 240 -17.05 4.52 4.46
N ASP A 241 -17.68 5.06 3.43
CA ASP A 241 -19.08 4.86 3.12
C ASP A 241 -19.21 3.98 1.87
N PRO A 242 -19.63 2.71 2.01
CA PRO A 242 -19.77 1.82 0.86
C PRO A 242 -20.74 2.33 -0.23
N ASN A 243 -21.66 3.26 0.07
CA ASN A 243 -22.49 3.89 -0.97
C ASN A 243 -21.63 4.61 -2.03
N ASN A 244 -20.46 5.14 -1.65
CA ASN A 244 -19.56 5.86 -2.56
C ASN A 244 -18.87 4.93 -3.57
N MET A 245 -19.01 3.60 -3.40
CA MET A 245 -18.34 2.57 -4.19
C MET A 245 -19.32 1.75 -5.04
N ASP A 246 -20.63 1.95 -4.90
CA ASP A 246 -21.65 1.13 -5.57
C ASP A 246 -21.59 1.21 -7.10
N THR A 247 -21.20 2.37 -7.62
CA THR A 247 -21.11 2.66 -9.06
C THR A 247 -19.79 2.25 -9.69
N LEU A 248 -18.88 1.61 -8.93
CA LEU A 248 -17.57 1.21 -9.46
C LEU A 248 -17.73 0.23 -10.63
N PRO A 249 -17.11 0.53 -11.80
CA PRO A 249 -17.06 -0.39 -12.92
C PRO A 249 -16.40 -1.71 -12.53
N PHE A 250 -16.85 -2.80 -13.16
CA PHE A 250 -16.39 -4.16 -12.87
C PHE A 250 -14.86 -4.29 -12.84
N GLY A 251 -14.15 -3.82 -13.87
CA GLY A 251 -12.70 -3.97 -13.93
C GLY A 251 -11.95 -3.12 -12.90
N VAL A 252 -12.48 -1.95 -12.52
CA VAL A 252 -11.94 -1.16 -11.39
C VAL A 252 -12.12 -1.93 -10.09
N ARG A 253 -13.29 -2.55 -9.87
CA ARG A 253 -13.59 -3.35 -8.68
C ARG A 253 -12.68 -4.59 -8.57
N VAL A 254 -12.47 -5.30 -9.67
CA VAL A 254 -11.56 -6.46 -9.69
C VAL A 254 -10.11 -6.02 -9.45
N SER A 255 -9.65 -5.01 -10.17
CA SER A 255 -8.29 -4.47 -10.01
C SER A 255 -8.04 -4.03 -8.57
N SER A 256 -8.91 -3.20 -8.01
CA SER A 256 -8.79 -2.70 -6.63
C SER A 256 -8.88 -3.81 -5.59
N GLY A 257 -9.77 -4.80 -5.74
CA GLY A 257 -9.81 -5.93 -4.81
C GLY A 257 -8.57 -6.84 -4.89
N MET A 258 -7.97 -7.03 -6.08
CA MET A 258 -6.69 -7.73 -6.19
C MET A 258 -5.56 -6.99 -5.45
N ASP A 259 -5.61 -5.66 -5.45
CA ASP A 259 -4.70 -4.82 -4.67
C ASP A 259 -4.85 -5.08 -3.17
N VAL A 260 -6.08 -5.12 -2.65
CA VAL A 260 -6.38 -5.48 -1.24
C VAL A 260 -5.80 -6.84 -0.87
N LEU A 261 -5.98 -7.86 -1.73
CA LEU A 261 -5.43 -9.19 -1.50
C LEU A 261 -3.90 -9.14 -1.41
N CYS A 262 -3.25 -8.44 -2.35
CA CYS A 262 -1.80 -8.32 -2.37
C CYS A 262 -1.29 -7.53 -1.16
N HIS A 263 -1.93 -6.43 -0.76
CA HIS A 263 -1.60 -5.71 0.46
C HIS A 263 -1.56 -6.63 1.69
N ALA A 264 -2.59 -7.47 1.87
CA ALA A 264 -2.66 -8.37 3.01
C ALA A 264 -1.62 -9.50 2.94
N LEU A 265 -1.46 -10.13 1.77
CA LEU A 265 -0.43 -11.15 1.55
C LEU A 265 0.96 -10.60 1.85
N GLU A 266 1.31 -9.49 1.23
CA GLU A 266 2.65 -8.93 1.28
C GLU A 266 3.00 -8.34 2.65
N SER A 267 2.05 -7.66 3.31
CA SER A 267 2.28 -7.15 4.66
C SER A 267 2.43 -8.29 5.67
N TYR A 268 1.66 -9.37 5.50
CA TYR A 268 1.80 -10.56 6.33
C TYR A 268 3.06 -11.37 6.01
N THR A 269 3.62 -11.31 4.81
CA THR A 269 4.88 -12.02 4.47
C THR A 269 6.10 -11.11 4.43
N ALA A 270 5.94 -9.84 4.79
CA ALA A 270 7.03 -8.89 4.88
C ALA A 270 8.08 -9.37 5.90
N ARG A 271 9.32 -8.93 5.68
CA ARG A 271 10.39 -9.14 6.66
C ARG A 271 9.95 -8.58 8.01
N SER A 272 10.19 -9.33 9.08
CA SER A 272 9.88 -8.89 10.44
C SER A 272 10.51 -7.53 10.75
N TYR A 273 9.79 -6.69 11.51
CA TYR A 273 10.31 -5.41 11.99
C TYR A 273 11.63 -5.54 12.76
N LEU A 274 11.83 -6.66 13.46
CA LEU A 274 13.05 -6.98 14.21
C LEU A 274 14.30 -7.14 13.31
N HIS A 275 14.13 -7.29 12.00
CA HIS A 275 15.25 -7.42 11.05
C HIS A 275 15.62 -6.11 10.37
N ARG A 276 15.07 -4.98 10.81
CA ARG A 276 15.42 -3.64 10.35
C ARG A 276 16.48 -3.02 11.22
N LYS A 277 17.30 -2.15 10.65
CA LYS A 277 18.24 -1.33 11.42
C LYS A 277 17.44 -0.37 12.32
N ALA A 278 17.84 -0.25 13.59
CA ALA A 278 17.23 0.72 14.50
C ALA A 278 17.43 2.15 13.97
N PRO A 279 16.40 3.00 13.99
CA PRO A 279 16.52 4.40 13.60
C PRO A 279 17.32 5.17 14.67
N THR A 280 17.98 6.26 14.27
CA THR A 280 18.75 7.13 15.19
C THR A 280 17.85 7.88 16.17
N SER A 281 16.58 8.09 15.83
CA SER A 281 15.54 8.61 16.73
C SER A 281 14.16 8.12 16.28
N PRO A 282 13.13 8.18 17.14
CA PRO A 282 11.77 7.78 16.76
C PRO A 282 11.23 8.49 15.51
N MET A 283 11.62 9.75 15.28
CA MET A 283 11.23 10.53 14.10
C MET A 283 11.76 9.93 12.79
N HIS A 284 12.87 9.19 12.82
CA HIS A 284 13.44 8.54 11.64
C HIS A 284 12.91 7.12 11.45
N ARG A 285 11.97 6.66 12.28
CA ARG A 285 11.34 5.36 12.07
C ARG A 285 10.47 5.43 10.81
N PRO A 286 10.73 4.58 9.80
CA PRO A 286 9.95 4.61 8.56
C PRO A 286 8.48 4.32 8.84
N ALA A 287 7.58 4.81 7.99
CA ALA A 287 6.17 4.45 8.05
C ALA A 287 5.97 2.93 7.90
N TYR A 288 6.66 2.34 6.93
CA TYR A 288 6.69 0.89 6.71
C TYR A 288 7.82 0.23 7.49
N GLN A 289 7.45 -0.58 8.47
CA GLN A 289 8.36 -1.09 9.49
C GLN A 289 8.65 -2.58 9.37
N GLY A 290 8.08 -3.26 8.38
CA GLY A 290 8.09 -4.72 8.31
C GLY A 290 6.93 -5.33 9.09
N ALA A 291 6.71 -6.62 8.87
CA ALA A 291 5.61 -7.33 9.50
C ALA A 291 5.75 -7.30 11.03
N ASN A 292 4.62 -7.08 11.71
CA ASN A 292 4.55 -6.91 13.14
C ASN A 292 3.21 -7.45 13.67
N PRO A 293 3.13 -7.87 14.95
CA PRO A 293 1.96 -8.56 15.49
C PRO A 293 0.65 -7.76 15.43
N MET A 294 0.72 -6.43 15.43
CA MET A 294 -0.50 -5.62 15.29
C MET A 294 -0.97 -5.59 13.84
N SER A 295 -0.08 -5.28 12.89
CA SER A 295 -0.37 -5.33 11.44
C SER A 295 -0.94 -6.68 11.00
N ASP A 296 -0.41 -7.77 11.57
CA ASP A 296 -0.82 -9.14 11.30
C ASP A 296 -2.31 -9.40 11.57
N VAL A 297 -2.89 -8.77 12.60
CA VAL A 297 -4.33 -8.93 12.93
C VAL A 297 -5.19 -8.47 11.76
N TRP A 298 -4.91 -7.28 11.24
CA TRP A 298 -5.67 -6.73 10.12
C TRP A 298 -5.36 -7.47 8.81
N ALA A 299 -4.11 -7.87 8.57
CA ALA A 299 -3.76 -8.62 7.36
C ALA A 299 -4.48 -9.98 7.29
N LEU A 300 -4.49 -10.76 8.38
CA LEU A 300 -5.19 -12.04 8.42
C LEU A 300 -6.71 -11.86 8.30
N GLU A 301 -7.28 -10.84 8.93
CA GLU A 301 -8.71 -10.57 8.80
C GLU A 301 -9.10 -10.14 7.39
N THR A 302 -8.28 -9.30 6.74
CA THR A 302 -8.45 -9.01 5.32
C THR A 302 -8.45 -10.30 4.50
N LEU A 303 -7.49 -11.21 4.70
CA LEU A 303 -7.42 -12.47 3.95
C LEU A 303 -8.69 -13.32 4.12
N ARG A 304 -9.24 -13.41 5.34
CA ARG A 304 -10.51 -14.10 5.59
C ARG A 304 -11.67 -13.50 4.82
N ILE A 305 -11.79 -12.18 4.85
CA ILE A 305 -12.85 -11.48 4.12
C ILE A 305 -12.65 -11.67 2.60
N MET A 306 -11.42 -11.56 2.11
CA MET A 306 -11.09 -11.73 0.70
C MET A 306 -11.45 -13.13 0.20
N GLY A 307 -11.05 -14.18 0.92
CA GLY A 307 -11.36 -15.57 0.57
C GLY A 307 -12.87 -15.84 0.47
N LYS A 308 -13.65 -15.21 1.36
CA LYS A 308 -15.10 -15.43 1.44
C LYS A 308 -15.92 -14.56 0.48
N HIS A 309 -15.54 -13.29 0.28
CA HIS A 309 -16.42 -12.29 -0.33
C HIS A 309 -15.93 -11.72 -1.66
N PHE A 310 -14.65 -11.84 -2.01
CA PHE A 310 -14.10 -11.09 -3.15
C PHE A 310 -14.67 -11.51 -4.50
N VAL A 311 -14.77 -12.82 -4.75
CA VAL A 311 -15.31 -13.32 -6.02
C VAL A 311 -16.78 -12.92 -6.18
N GLU A 312 -17.57 -13.03 -5.11
CA GLU A 312 -18.98 -12.65 -5.12
C GLU A 312 -19.17 -11.14 -5.28
N SER A 313 -18.39 -10.30 -4.58
CA SER A 313 -18.49 -8.85 -4.71
C SER A 313 -18.14 -8.36 -6.13
N ALA A 314 -17.22 -9.06 -6.79
CA ALA A 314 -16.79 -8.76 -8.14
C ALA A 314 -17.86 -9.15 -9.16
N LEU A 315 -18.38 -10.38 -9.08
CA LEU A 315 -19.25 -10.96 -10.11
C LEU A 315 -20.74 -10.65 -9.93
N SER A 316 -21.17 -10.16 -8.76
CA SER A 316 -22.59 -9.96 -8.45
C SER A 316 -22.92 -8.55 -7.94
N GLU A 317 -24.21 -8.31 -7.75
CA GLU A 317 -24.75 -7.13 -7.06
C GLU A 317 -24.96 -7.37 -5.56
N ASN A 318 -24.32 -8.39 -4.97
CA ASN A 318 -24.41 -8.64 -3.54
C ASN A 318 -23.78 -7.46 -2.75
N VAL A 319 -24.64 -6.60 -2.23
CA VAL A 319 -24.29 -5.41 -1.46
C VAL A 319 -23.50 -5.77 -0.21
N PHE A 320 -23.87 -6.85 0.49
CA PHE A 320 -23.14 -7.28 1.69
C PHE A 320 -21.70 -7.64 1.35
N SER A 321 -21.46 -8.43 0.30
CA SER A 321 -20.09 -8.78 -0.09
C SER A 321 -19.30 -7.57 -0.59
N ARG A 322 -19.94 -6.56 -1.20
CA ARG A 322 -19.28 -5.28 -1.52
C ARG A 322 -18.90 -4.48 -0.28
N ASP A 323 -19.79 -4.39 0.71
CA ASP A 323 -19.51 -3.73 2.00
C ASP A 323 -18.36 -4.44 2.73
N GLN A 324 -18.32 -5.78 2.68
CA GLN A 324 -17.22 -6.56 3.25
C GLN A 324 -15.89 -6.25 2.57
N ILE A 325 -15.85 -6.11 1.24
CA ILE A 325 -14.60 -5.71 0.55
C ILE A 325 -14.18 -4.27 0.86
N ALA A 326 -15.13 -3.35 1.03
CA ALA A 326 -14.81 -2.00 1.53
C ALA A 326 -14.14 -2.07 2.91
N LEU A 327 -14.68 -2.89 3.83
CA LEU A 327 -14.09 -3.11 5.15
C LEU A 327 -12.71 -3.76 5.07
N ALA A 328 -12.55 -4.78 4.21
CA ALA A 328 -11.28 -5.47 3.97
C ALA A 328 -10.20 -4.54 3.43
N SER A 329 -10.57 -3.59 2.55
CA SER A 329 -9.67 -2.55 2.05
C SER A 329 -9.17 -1.63 3.16
N THR A 330 -10.06 -1.20 4.07
CA THR A 330 -9.68 -0.42 5.25
C THR A 330 -8.74 -1.19 6.17
N TYR A 331 -9.03 -2.47 6.45
CA TYR A 331 -8.15 -3.33 7.24
C TYR A 331 -6.78 -3.50 6.59
N ALA A 332 -6.75 -3.75 5.28
CA ALA A 332 -5.51 -3.85 4.53
C ALA A 332 -4.70 -2.57 4.67
N GLY A 333 -5.34 -1.41 4.44
CA GLY A 333 -4.73 -0.09 4.58
C GLY A 333 -4.08 0.15 5.94
N VAL A 334 -4.76 -0.20 7.04
CA VAL A 334 -4.18 -0.10 8.39
C VAL A 334 -3.02 -1.09 8.58
N GLY A 335 -3.18 -2.33 8.11
CA GLY A 335 -2.17 -3.39 8.22
C GLY A 335 -0.89 -3.05 7.45
N PHE A 336 -0.99 -2.95 6.12
CA PHE A 336 0.14 -2.65 5.24
C PHE A 336 0.65 -1.22 5.43
N GLY A 337 -0.20 -0.27 5.81
CA GLY A 337 0.21 1.11 6.10
C GLY A 337 1.27 1.24 7.20
N ASN A 338 1.42 0.22 8.03
CA ASN A 338 2.42 0.14 9.10
C ASN A 338 3.48 -0.95 8.87
N ALA A 339 3.14 -2.06 8.21
CA ALA A 339 4.08 -3.14 7.90
C ALA A 339 4.84 -2.93 6.57
N GLY A 340 4.20 -2.35 5.57
CA GLY A 340 4.68 -2.23 4.20
C GLY A 340 4.31 -3.41 3.32
N VAL A 341 4.72 -3.29 2.06
CA VAL A 341 4.59 -4.29 0.98
C VAL A 341 5.99 -4.65 0.47
N HIS A 342 6.10 -5.60 -0.47
CA HIS A 342 7.38 -6.08 -0.95
C HIS A 342 7.40 -6.30 -2.48
N LEU A 343 7.85 -7.47 -2.95
CA LEU A 343 8.25 -7.67 -4.35
C LEU A 343 7.12 -7.44 -5.37
N PRO A 344 5.87 -7.92 -5.20
CA PRO A 344 4.84 -7.67 -6.19
C PRO A 344 4.55 -6.18 -6.38
N HIS A 345 4.44 -5.40 -5.30
CA HIS A 345 4.33 -3.94 -5.42
C HIS A 345 5.57 -3.30 -6.06
N ALA A 346 6.78 -3.71 -5.67
CA ALA A 346 8.01 -3.15 -6.26
C ALA A 346 8.11 -3.42 -7.78
N LEU A 347 7.73 -4.62 -8.23
CA LEU A 347 7.72 -5.00 -9.64
C LEU A 347 6.58 -4.33 -10.42
N SER A 348 5.46 -4.06 -9.75
CA SER A 348 4.28 -3.42 -10.35
C SER A 348 4.60 -2.04 -10.92
N TYR A 349 5.51 -1.29 -10.29
CA TYR A 349 5.88 0.07 -10.70
C TYR A 349 6.46 0.10 -12.11
N ALA A 350 7.35 -0.84 -12.44
CA ALA A 350 7.87 -0.96 -13.80
C ALA A 350 6.76 -1.28 -14.81
N VAL A 351 5.84 -2.19 -14.46
CA VAL A 351 4.73 -2.57 -15.33
C VAL A 351 3.75 -1.42 -15.56
N SER A 352 3.35 -0.70 -14.50
CA SER A 352 2.42 0.42 -14.60
C SER A 352 3.02 1.59 -15.37
N THR A 353 4.28 1.94 -15.14
CA THR A 353 4.93 3.08 -15.81
C THR A 353 5.30 2.76 -17.26
N SER A 354 5.65 1.50 -17.61
CA SER A 354 5.88 1.11 -19.01
C SER A 354 4.65 1.23 -19.92
N SER A 355 3.43 1.24 -19.37
CA SER A 355 2.21 1.54 -20.14
C SER A 355 2.28 2.93 -20.81
N VAL A 356 2.95 3.88 -20.15
CA VAL A 356 3.12 5.26 -20.63
C VAL A 356 4.15 5.33 -21.76
N GLN A 357 5.21 4.53 -21.72
CA GLN A 357 6.26 4.48 -22.77
C GLN A 357 5.76 3.95 -24.12
N LEU A 358 4.71 3.13 -24.13
CA LEU A 358 4.14 2.63 -25.39
C LEU A 358 3.37 3.74 -26.15
N LYS A 359 3.09 4.90 -25.54
CA LYS A 359 2.42 6.03 -26.21
C LYS A 359 3.21 6.55 -27.42
N ASP A 360 4.55 6.54 -27.36
CA ASP A 360 5.39 7.14 -28.41
C ASP A 360 5.84 6.14 -29.50
N SER A 361 5.63 4.83 -29.31
CA SER A 361 6.22 3.81 -30.19
C SER A 361 5.26 2.75 -30.73
N VAL A 362 4.06 2.57 -30.18
CA VAL A 362 3.07 1.65 -30.76
C VAL A 362 1.65 2.14 -30.51
N ARG A 363 0.84 2.23 -31.59
CA ARG A 363 -0.61 2.49 -31.57
C ARG A 363 -1.46 1.46 -30.77
N THR A 364 -0.89 0.65 -29.89
CA THR A 364 -1.57 -0.40 -29.12
C THR A 364 -1.00 -0.51 -27.71
N GLY A 365 -1.21 0.51 -26.87
CA GLY A 365 -1.03 0.34 -25.43
C GLY A 365 -2.13 -0.55 -24.84
N TYR A 366 -1.90 -1.14 -23.67
CA TYR A 366 -2.91 -1.95 -22.98
C TYR A 366 -4.06 -1.06 -22.48
N SER A 367 -5.29 -1.48 -22.75
CA SER A 367 -6.50 -0.89 -22.16
C SER A 367 -7.17 -1.94 -21.28
N HIS A 368 -7.63 -1.53 -20.11
CA HIS A 368 -8.32 -2.41 -19.17
C HIS A 368 -9.81 -2.06 -19.11
N THR A 369 -10.67 -3.08 -19.11
CA THR A 369 -12.12 -2.87 -19.01
C THR A 369 -12.47 -2.06 -17.76
N GLY A 370 -13.36 -1.08 -17.89
CA GLY A 370 -13.78 -0.21 -16.79
C GLY A 370 -12.87 1.00 -16.53
N TYR A 371 -11.76 1.12 -17.26
CA TYR A 371 -10.93 2.33 -17.31
C TYR A 371 -11.15 3.07 -18.63
N ASP A 372 -10.65 4.30 -18.75
CA ASP A 372 -10.78 5.10 -19.97
C ASP A 372 -10.09 4.39 -21.16
N PRO A 373 -10.83 4.01 -22.23
CA PRO A 373 -10.27 3.32 -23.37
C PRO A 373 -9.29 4.18 -24.18
N ASN A 374 -9.35 5.51 -24.05
CA ASN A 374 -8.45 6.44 -24.74
C ASN A 374 -7.15 6.68 -23.98
N TYR A 375 -7.03 6.16 -22.76
CA TYR A 375 -5.83 6.29 -21.93
C TYR A 375 -5.23 4.90 -21.67
N PRO A 376 -4.20 4.50 -22.43
CA PRO A 376 -3.54 3.23 -22.20
C PRO A 376 -2.89 3.19 -20.82
N LEU A 377 -3.27 2.18 -20.01
CA LEU A 377 -2.78 1.98 -18.66
C LEU A 377 -2.94 0.53 -18.25
N VAL A 378 -1.96 -0.03 -17.53
CA VAL A 378 -2.15 -1.24 -16.73
C VAL A 378 -2.53 -0.82 -15.32
N PRO A 379 -3.75 -1.13 -14.83
CA PRO A 379 -4.17 -0.69 -13.51
C PRO A 379 -3.25 -1.22 -12.40
N HIS A 380 -3.04 -0.44 -11.34
CA HIS A 380 -2.10 -0.81 -10.28
C HIS A 380 -2.34 -2.22 -9.72
N GLY A 381 -3.56 -2.55 -9.26
CA GLY A 381 -3.83 -3.88 -8.70
C GLY A 381 -3.60 -5.03 -9.69
N VAL A 382 -3.86 -4.81 -10.99
CA VAL A 382 -3.53 -5.77 -12.06
C VAL A 382 -2.03 -5.92 -12.22
N SER A 383 -1.28 -4.81 -12.19
CA SER A 383 0.19 -4.83 -12.28
C SER A 383 0.86 -5.52 -11.09
N VAL A 384 0.28 -5.38 -9.88
CA VAL A 384 0.76 -6.03 -8.66
C VAL A 384 0.50 -7.54 -8.72
N VAL A 385 -0.74 -7.94 -8.95
CA VAL A 385 -1.14 -9.37 -8.88
C VAL A 385 -0.46 -10.22 -9.95
N LEU A 386 -0.03 -9.64 -11.07
CA LEU A 386 0.67 -10.35 -12.15
C LEU A 386 1.89 -11.13 -11.65
N SER A 387 2.65 -10.56 -10.72
CA SER A 387 3.87 -11.17 -10.17
C SER A 387 3.64 -11.92 -8.85
N ALA A 388 2.51 -11.69 -8.19
CA ALA A 388 2.21 -12.23 -6.86
C ALA A 388 2.31 -13.77 -6.78
N PRO A 389 1.76 -14.58 -7.71
CA PRO A 389 1.88 -16.03 -7.62
C PRO A 389 3.32 -16.55 -7.65
N ALA A 390 4.19 -15.91 -8.44
CA ALA A 390 5.60 -16.27 -8.53
C ALA A 390 6.35 -15.89 -7.25
N VAL A 391 6.09 -14.69 -6.71
CA VAL A 391 6.68 -14.26 -5.44
C VAL A 391 6.21 -15.16 -4.30
N VAL A 392 4.92 -15.41 -4.16
CA VAL A 392 4.36 -16.27 -3.10
C VAL A 392 4.97 -17.66 -3.14
N ARG A 393 5.16 -18.24 -4.34
CA ARG A 393 5.84 -19.53 -4.50
C ARG A 393 7.29 -19.48 -3.99
N GLN A 394 8.00 -18.38 -4.22
CA GLN A 394 9.37 -18.21 -3.76
C GLN A 394 9.45 -17.97 -2.25
N THR A 395 8.57 -17.14 -1.69
CA THR A 395 8.56 -16.79 -0.26
C THR A 395 7.97 -17.90 0.61
N ALA A 396 7.17 -18.82 0.04
CA ALA A 396 6.65 -19.99 0.76
C ALA A 396 7.76 -20.80 1.46
N TYR A 397 8.95 -20.89 0.85
CA TYR A 397 10.09 -21.59 1.43
C TYR A 397 10.81 -20.82 2.54
N THR A 398 10.60 -19.51 2.65
CA THR A 398 11.27 -18.66 3.64
C THR A 398 10.50 -18.60 4.97
N ASN A 399 9.18 -18.77 4.95
CA ASN A 399 8.35 -18.86 6.15
C ASN A 399 7.09 -19.71 5.93
N VAL A 400 7.25 -21.04 6.03
CA VAL A 400 6.16 -22.01 5.79
C VAL A 400 4.96 -21.78 6.72
N HIS A 401 5.20 -21.39 7.99
CA HIS A 401 4.13 -21.19 8.97
C HIS A 401 3.19 -20.06 8.57
N ARG A 402 3.74 -18.88 8.23
CA ARG A 402 2.91 -17.75 7.80
C ARG A 402 2.15 -18.03 6.51
N HIS A 403 2.77 -18.75 5.57
CA HIS A 403 2.08 -19.15 4.36
C HIS A 403 0.98 -20.20 4.62
N ALA A 404 1.13 -21.07 5.61
CA ALA A 404 0.06 -21.98 6.03
C ALA A 404 -1.12 -21.23 6.67
N GLU A 405 -0.86 -20.21 7.49
CA GLU A 405 -1.89 -19.35 8.07
C GLU A 405 -2.63 -18.52 7.01
N ILE A 406 -1.93 -18.07 5.97
CA ILE A 406 -2.57 -17.44 4.80
C ILE A 406 -3.56 -18.39 4.13
N LEU A 407 -3.15 -19.65 3.91
CA LEU A 407 -4.02 -20.65 3.30
C LEU A 407 -5.25 -20.92 4.17
N ASP A 408 -5.07 -21.09 5.48
CA ASP A 408 -6.18 -21.26 6.43
C ASP A 408 -7.12 -20.04 6.43
N ALA A 409 -6.57 -18.83 6.38
CA ALA A 409 -7.36 -17.61 6.34
C ALA A 409 -8.18 -17.48 5.05
N LEU A 410 -7.65 -17.87 3.90
CA LEU A 410 -8.36 -17.78 2.62
C LEU A 410 -9.48 -18.81 2.47
N GLY A 411 -9.51 -19.85 3.32
CA GLY A 411 -10.44 -21.00 3.22
C GLY A 411 -10.03 -21.99 2.15
#